data_AF-M4C6H5-F1
#
_entry.id   AF-M4C6H5-F1
#
_cell.length_a   1.000
_cell.length_b   1.000
_cell.length_c   1.000
_cell.angle_alpha   90.00
_cell.angle_beta   90.00
_cell.angle_gamma   90.00
#
_symmetry.space_group_name_H-M   'P 1'
#
loop_
_entity.id
_entity.type
_entity.pdbx_description
1 polymer ?
#
loop_
_entity_poly.entity_id
_entity_poly.type
_entity_poly.pdbx_seq_one_letter_code
_entity_poly.pdbx_strand_id
1 'polypeptide(L)'
;MRAGVIRAAINLETMPDLRQVEAIGIYAAGMNGQLPNLDLVNTAVRAFHRHQIPTVLDRDAVQQGSEHVHESYVSFVLTWTIHFCKEYITAKFERGLLKYLDDLKGMLYFMATLASGPSGPHANFIRYNIDSVTLSLTKGPNANLRELSTRDVLRSIEMVIRALSNLEEKLHQSFYFYVLPSTSTFVSVGEYFYALALAISPAMAHLLYLAKQTSGMRLAFALVVILVVETLCVLLLILVSKHFATPAALLQVLRPSDLYATRWWTLATAISFVQAVVIVVVVPALRTLRNLSGCVEIQAWKKQVATYEVEQQKKLVRRSDTCEVDAEDDIPDLDSGWRAIKFMTMAVLVYSHCILGILNYPMAIFSAIPMAHFASIVPFTTASHAKRVWNCFWLIISSPLVLLVLLNWTRMDVIGGLSYTADSFAHRTDLLALPYISCIYVCVHTLSLVIWVYPTSRVALPLAKKLKKE
;
A
#
# COMPACT_ATOMS: atom_id res chain seq x y z
N MET A 1 36.92 23.45 19.12
CA MET A 1 36.90 21.97 19.06
C MET A 1 36.00 21.57 17.90
N ARG A 2 36.52 20.87 16.88
CA ARG A 2 35.66 20.15 15.94
C ARG A 2 35.33 18.82 16.60
N ALA A 3 34.07 18.58 16.94
CA ALA A 3 33.62 17.26 17.36
C ALA A 3 33.93 16.26 16.22
N GLY A 4 34.42 15.07 16.57
CA GLY A 4 34.67 14.01 15.59
C GLY A 4 33.38 13.51 14.93
N VAL A 5 33.51 12.66 13.91
CA VAL A 5 32.36 12.04 13.24
C VAL A 5 31.69 11.03 14.19
N ILE A 6 30.37 11.14 14.35
CA ILE A 6 29.58 10.14 15.08
C ILE A 6 29.47 8.89 14.20
N ARG A 7 30.02 7.76 14.66
CA ARG A 7 30.00 6.50 13.91
C ARG A 7 28.70 5.72 14.07
N ALA A 8 28.21 5.64 15.31
CA ALA A 8 26.97 4.97 15.67
C ALA A 8 26.34 5.65 16.89
N ALA A 9 25.04 5.46 17.09
CA ALA A 9 24.32 6.00 18.25
C ALA A 9 23.45 4.92 18.91
N ILE A 10 23.46 4.87 20.24
CA ILE A 10 22.56 4.03 21.03
C ILE A 10 21.69 4.96 21.84
N ASN A 11 20.37 4.88 21.63
CA ASN A 11 19.41 5.58 22.48
C ASN A 11 18.95 4.63 23.59
N LEU A 12 18.97 5.09 24.84
CA LEU A 12 18.56 4.30 26.00
C LEU A 12 17.24 4.87 26.54
N GLU A 13 16.18 4.07 26.48
CA GLU A 13 14.88 4.40 27.04
C GLU A 13 14.68 3.61 28.34
N THR A 14 14.36 4.33 29.41
CA THR A 14 14.09 3.74 30.73
C THR A 14 12.60 3.75 31.01
N MET A 15 12.15 2.81 31.84
CA MET A 15 10.79 2.82 32.39
C MET A 15 10.79 3.48 33.77
N PRO A 16 9.75 4.27 34.11
CA PRO A 16 9.63 4.88 35.43
C PRO A 16 9.45 3.83 36.54
N ASP A 17 8.79 2.70 36.26
CA ASP A 17 8.66 1.57 37.19
C ASP A 17 9.62 0.44 36.82
N LEU A 18 10.76 0.41 37.48
CA LEU A 18 11.80 -0.61 37.28
C LEU A 18 11.39 -2.00 37.78
N ARG A 19 10.31 -2.12 38.59
CA ARG A 19 9.85 -3.41 39.14
C ARG A 19 9.10 -4.25 38.11
N GLN A 20 8.66 -3.64 37.01
CA GLN A 20 7.89 -4.32 35.95
C GLN A 20 8.75 -4.63 34.72
N VAL A 21 10.06 -4.50 34.82
CA VAL A 21 11.00 -4.67 33.70
C VAL A 21 11.40 -6.14 33.60
N GLU A 22 10.95 -6.81 32.54
CA GLU A 22 11.19 -8.24 32.32
C GLU A 22 11.86 -8.54 30.96
N ALA A 23 11.89 -7.56 30.04
CA ALA A 23 12.54 -7.69 28.74
C ALA A 23 13.20 -6.38 28.27
N ILE A 24 13.99 -6.48 27.19
CA ILE A 24 14.57 -5.32 26.50
C ILE A 24 14.04 -5.23 25.08
N GLY A 25 13.38 -4.11 24.80
CA GLY A 25 12.98 -3.69 23.46
C GLY A 25 14.20 -3.23 22.66
N ILE A 26 14.42 -3.80 21.49
CA ILE A 26 15.45 -3.40 20.53
C ILE A 26 14.72 -2.86 19.30
N TYR A 27 14.66 -1.54 19.19
CA TYR A 27 13.89 -0.84 18.18
C TYR A 27 14.82 -0.25 17.11
N ALA A 28 14.60 -0.65 15.87
CA ALA A 28 15.44 -0.29 14.73
C ALA A 28 14.68 0.44 13.59
N ALA A 29 13.34 0.48 13.62
CA ALA A 29 12.56 1.10 12.55
C ALA A 29 12.82 2.62 12.47
N GLY A 30 13.33 3.07 11.32
CA GLY A 30 13.65 4.46 11.03
C GLY A 30 12.54 5.22 10.31
N MET A 31 12.83 6.45 9.90
CA MET A 31 11.90 7.25 9.09
C MET A 31 11.77 6.69 7.68
N ASN A 32 10.55 6.72 7.11
CA ASN A 32 10.26 6.28 5.73
C ASN A 32 10.78 4.86 5.41
N GLY A 33 10.77 3.92 6.35
CA GLY A 33 11.22 2.55 6.11
C GLY A 33 12.73 2.34 6.12
N GLN A 34 13.52 3.33 6.57
CA GLN A 34 14.97 3.19 6.73
C GLN A 34 15.31 2.28 7.91
N LEU A 35 16.42 1.56 7.80
CA LEU A 35 16.94 0.66 8.82
C LEU A 35 18.44 0.93 9.05
N PRO A 36 18.94 0.73 10.28
CA PRO A 36 20.36 0.70 10.54
C PRO A 36 20.98 -0.58 9.96
N ASN A 37 22.31 -0.65 9.96
CA ASN A 37 22.98 -1.91 9.62
C ASN A 37 22.53 -3.06 10.54
N LEU A 38 22.16 -4.20 9.96
CA LEU A 38 21.70 -5.39 10.69
C LEU A 38 22.70 -5.89 11.75
N ASP A 39 24.01 -5.70 11.53
CA ASP A 39 25.03 -6.12 12.49
C ASP A 39 24.94 -5.38 13.83
N LEU A 40 24.49 -4.12 13.80
CA LEU A 40 24.24 -3.36 15.02
C LEU A 40 23.11 -4.03 15.84
N VAL A 41 22.02 -4.39 15.17
CA VAL A 41 20.87 -5.06 15.80
C VAL A 41 21.26 -6.43 16.32
N ASN A 42 21.96 -7.23 15.51
CA ASN A 42 22.45 -8.56 15.89
C ASN A 42 23.41 -8.50 17.08
N THR A 43 24.30 -7.51 17.12
CA THR A 43 25.23 -7.31 18.23
C THR A 43 24.48 -6.98 19.51
N ALA A 44 23.48 -6.10 19.44
CA ALA A 44 22.62 -5.79 20.59
C ALA A 44 21.89 -7.05 21.08
N VAL A 45 21.20 -7.77 20.19
CA VAL A 45 20.48 -9.01 20.55
C VAL A 45 21.42 -10.02 21.22
N ARG A 46 22.59 -10.27 20.61
CA ARG A 46 23.57 -11.23 21.15
C ARG A 46 24.11 -10.82 22.52
N ALA A 47 24.34 -9.52 22.75
CA ALA A 47 24.80 -9.01 24.04
C ALA A 47 23.78 -9.24 25.16
N PHE A 48 22.49 -9.09 24.87
CA PHE A 48 21.42 -9.36 25.84
C PHE A 48 21.16 -10.86 26.04
N HIS A 49 21.17 -11.66 24.96
CA HIS A 49 21.01 -13.11 25.06
C HIS A 49 22.14 -13.78 25.86
N ARG A 50 23.37 -13.26 25.81
CA ARG A 50 24.49 -13.77 26.63
C ARG A 50 24.20 -13.71 28.13
N HIS A 51 23.40 -12.74 28.57
CA HIS A 51 22.99 -12.57 29.95
C HIS A 51 21.57 -13.11 30.22
N GLN A 52 21.01 -13.93 29.31
CA GLN A 52 19.67 -14.52 29.41
C GLN A 52 18.55 -13.48 29.53
N ILE A 53 18.76 -12.28 28.97
CA ILE A 53 17.77 -11.21 28.96
C ILE A 53 16.87 -11.39 27.72
N PRO A 54 15.54 -11.54 27.88
CA PRO A 54 14.63 -11.60 26.75
C PRO A 54 14.67 -10.31 25.95
N THR A 55 14.66 -10.44 24.62
CA THR A 55 14.63 -9.31 23.70
C THR A 55 13.29 -9.25 22.97
N VAL A 56 12.82 -8.05 22.66
CA VAL A 56 11.56 -7.81 21.92
C VAL A 56 11.82 -6.80 20.81
N LEU A 57 11.25 -7.01 19.62
CA LEU A 57 11.44 -6.11 18.47
C LEU A 57 10.35 -5.06 18.32
N ASP A 58 9.19 -5.30 18.92
CA ASP A 58 8.01 -4.46 18.77
C ASP A 58 7.66 -3.73 20.07
N ARG A 59 7.22 -2.48 19.93
CA ARG A 59 6.84 -1.60 21.04
C ARG A 59 5.41 -1.88 21.47
N ASP A 60 4.54 -2.17 20.51
CA ASP A 60 3.10 -2.32 20.73
C ASP A 60 2.75 -3.71 21.29
N ALA A 61 3.51 -4.75 20.91
CA ALA A 61 3.40 -6.09 21.51
C ALA A 61 3.56 -6.11 23.04
N VAL A 62 4.20 -5.11 23.64
CA VAL A 62 4.48 -5.07 25.08
C VAL A 62 3.49 -4.19 25.87
N GLN A 63 2.87 -3.19 25.23
CA GLN A 63 1.85 -2.35 25.86
C GLN A 63 0.49 -3.05 26.04
N GLN A 64 0.33 -4.28 25.52
CA GLN A 64 -0.85 -5.15 25.67
C GLN A 64 -1.22 -5.47 27.13
N GLY A 65 -0.33 -5.20 28.10
CA GLY A 65 -0.60 -5.35 29.53
C GLY A 65 -1.26 -4.14 30.22
N SER A 66 -1.67 -3.11 29.47
CA SER A 66 -2.42 -1.96 30.01
C SER A 66 -3.88 -2.02 29.53
N GLU A 67 -4.83 -1.91 30.46
CA GLU A 67 -6.26 -2.30 30.37
C GLU A 67 -7.08 -1.72 29.19
N HIS A 68 -6.52 -0.87 28.32
CA HIS A 68 -7.26 -0.17 27.27
C HIS A 68 -6.54 -0.03 25.91
N VAL A 69 -5.52 -0.83 25.59
CA VAL A 69 -4.83 -0.71 24.29
C VAL A 69 -5.50 -1.57 23.20
N HIS A 70 -5.87 -0.88 22.13
CA HIS A 70 -6.63 -1.36 20.99
C HIS A 70 -5.86 -2.42 20.19
N GLU A 71 -6.44 -3.62 19.97
CA GLU A 71 -5.80 -4.66 19.15
C GLU A 71 -5.57 -4.15 17.72
N SER A 72 -4.34 -4.29 17.21
CA SER A 72 -4.07 -3.93 15.83
C SER A 72 -4.80 -4.89 14.89
N TYR A 73 -5.17 -4.45 13.69
CA TYR A 73 -5.82 -5.31 12.70
C TYR A 73 -5.00 -6.60 12.42
N VAL A 74 -3.68 -6.47 12.42
CA VAL A 74 -2.75 -7.59 12.25
C VAL A 74 -2.87 -8.56 13.44
N SER A 75 -2.97 -8.06 14.68
CA SER A 75 -3.21 -8.88 15.87
C SER A 75 -4.48 -9.71 15.75
N PHE A 76 -5.58 -9.06 15.38
CA PHE A 76 -6.89 -9.69 15.32
C PHE A 76 -6.94 -10.80 14.27
N VAL A 77 -6.55 -10.50 13.02
CA VAL A 77 -6.58 -11.47 11.92
C VAL A 77 -5.67 -12.65 12.21
N LEU A 78 -4.48 -12.40 12.75
CA LEU A 78 -3.53 -13.46 13.02
C LEU A 78 -3.95 -14.34 14.21
N THR A 79 -4.48 -13.74 15.28
CA THR A 79 -4.98 -14.50 16.44
C THR A 79 -6.17 -15.37 16.05
N TRP A 80 -7.08 -14.83 15.23
CA TRP A 80 -8.17 -15.61 14.65
C TRP A 80 -7.66 -16.76 13.79
N THR A 81 -6.65 -16.52 12.94
CA THR A 81 -6.04 -17.54 12.08
C THR A 81 -5.37 -18.63 12.91
N ILE A 82 -4.63 -18.26 13.96
CA ILE A 82 -4.00 -19.20 14.89
C ILE A 82 -5.06 -20.05 15.61
N HIS A 83 -6.14 -19.44 16.09
CA HIS A 83 -7.24 -20.16 16.74
C HIS A 83 -7.88 -21.16 15.78
N PHE A 84 -8.21 -20.72 14.56
CA PHE A 84 -8.79 -21.57 13.53
C PHE A 84 -7.86 -22.73 13.15
N CYS A 85 -6.56 -22.48 13.01
CA CYS A 85 -5.57 -23.51 12.75
C CYS A 85 -5.46 -24.53 13.89
N LYS A 86 -5.54 -24.09 15.16
CA LYS A 86 -5.53 -25.00 16.31
C LYS A 86 -6.73 -25.95 16.34
N GLU A 87 -7.88 -25.50 15.86
CA GLU A 87 -9.12 -26.28 15.88
C GLU A 87 -9.14 -27.41 14.83
N TYR A 88 -8.42 -27.25 13.70
CA TYR A 88 -8.49 -28.18 12.57
C TYR A 88 -7.23 -29.03 12.32
N ILE A 89 -6.13 -28.84 13.07
CA ILE A 89 -4.82 -29.45 12.74
C ILE A 89 -4.39 -30.52 13.73
N THR A 90 -3.85 -31.63 13.21
CA THR A 90 -3.33 -32.76 13.99
C THR A 90 -2.07 -32.38 14.79
N ALA A 91 -1.97 -32.87 16.03
CA ALA A 91 -0.88 -32.60 16.99
C ALA A 91 0.56 -32.80 16.45
N LYS A 92 0.75 -33.58 15.38
CA LYS A 92 2.06 -33.82 14.75
C LYS A 92 2.61 -32.57 14.03
N PHE A 93 1.74 -31.77 13.40
CA PHE A 93 2.13 -30.57 12.64
C PHE A 93 1.96 -29.27 13.43
N GLU A 94 1.27 -29.33 14.57
CA GLU A 94 0.91 -28.19 15.39
C GLU A 94 2.13 -27.34 15.80
N ARG A 95 3.20 -27.96 16.30
CA ARG A 95 4.40 -27.22 16.77
C ARG A 95 5.10 -26.44 15.67
N GLY A 96 5.25 -27.04 14.48
CA GLY A 96 5.93 -26.39 13.35
C GLY A 96 5.11 -25.23 12.80
N LEU A 97 3.80 -25.42 12.65
CA LEU A 97 2.90 -24.37 12.19
C LEU A 97 2.78 -23.23 13.21
N LEU A 98 2.63 -23.53 14.50
CA LEU A 98 2.55 -22.49 15.53
C LEU A 98 3.80 -21.63 15.55
N LYS A 99 4.99 -22.25 15.42
CA LYS A 99 6.25 -21.50 15.29
C LYS A 99 6.26 -20.62 14.03
N TYR A 100 5.86 -21.17 12.88
CA TYR A 100 5.78 -20.40 11.65
C TYR A 100 4.80 -19.22 11.75
N LEU A 101 3.64 -19.41 12.37
CA LEU A 101 2.64 -18.36 12.57
C LEU A 101 3.14 -17.29 13.55
N ASP A 102 3.94 -17.65 14.55
CA ASP A 102 4.56 -16.71 15.48
C ASP A 102 5.72 -15.92 14.82
N ASP A 103 6.54 -16.58 14.00
CA ASP A 103 7.56 -15.91 13.19
C ASP A 103 6.90 -14.96 12.15
N LEU A 104 5.78 -15.39 11.54
CA LEU A 104 4.97 -14.55 10.65
C LEU A 104 4.35 -13.37 11.41
N LYS A 105 3.92 -13.59 12.65
CA LYS A 105 3.45 -12.53 13.55
C LYS A 105 4.51 -11.47 13.71
N GLY A 106 5.69 -11.85 14.20
CA GLY A 106 6.80 -10.94 14.44
C GLY A 106 7.22 -10.20 13.18
N MET A 107 7.27 -10.91 12.05
CA MET A 107 7.54 -10.33 10.74
C MET A 107 6.53 -9.23 10.37
N LEU A 108 5.23 -9.52 10.45
CA LEU A 108 4.18 -8.57 10.05
C LEU A 108 4.15 -7.34 10.96
N TYR A 109 4.40 -7.50 12.26
CA TYR A 109 4.54 -6.34 13.16
C TYR A 109 5.75 -5.50 12.83
N PHE A 110 6.91 -6.13 12.66
CA PHE A 110 8.13 -5.41 12.26
C PHE A 110 7.91 -4.61 10.97
N MET A 111 7.28 -5.24 9.97
CA MET A 111 6.91 -4.58 8.72
C MET A 111 5.90 -3.46 8.93
N ALA A 112 4.88 -3.65 9.78
CA ALA A 112 3.85 -2.64 10.04
C ALA A 112 4.44 -1.41 10.72
N THR A 113 5.30 -1.60 11.72
CA THR A 113 6.04 -0.52 12.39
C THR A 113 6.95 0.20 11.41
N LEU A 114 7.66 -0.53 10.55
CA LEU A 114 8.53 0.07 9.55
C LEU A 114 7.75 0.81 8.44
N ALA A 115 6.52 0.39 8.15
CA ALA A 115 5.62 1.07 7.22
C ALA A 115 5.01 2.35 7.80
N SER A 116 4.65 2.35 9.09
CA SER A 116 3.91 3.43 9.74
C SER A 116 4.79 4.60 10.20
N GLY A 117 6.05 4.35 10.56
CA GLY A 117 6.98 5.43 10.92
C GLY A 117 8.08 5.01 11.90
N PRO A 118 8.84 6.00 12.40
CA PRO A 118 9.97 5.73 13.29
C PRO A 118 9.51 5.18 14.66
N SER A 119 10.17 4.13 15.15
CA SER A 119 9.82 3.51 16.45
C SER A 119 10.50 4.17 17.66
N GLY A 120 11.40 5.12 17.43
CA GLY A 120 12.09 5.85 18.49
C GLY A 120 13.03 6.96 17.97
N PRO A 121 13.66 7.69 18.90
CA PRO A 121 14.57 8.81 18.58
C PRO A 121 15.78 8.43 17.71
N HIS A 122 16.19 7.15 17.72
CA HIS A 122 17.28 6.64 16.87
C HIS A 122 17.05 6.96 15.39
N ALA A 123 15.79 6.97 14.94
CA ALA A 123 15.45 7.24 13.54
C ALA A 123 16.03 8.54 12.99
N ASN A 124 16.19 9.58 13.83
CA ASN A 124 16.78 10.86 13.43
C ASN A 124 18.27 10.73 13.06
N PHE A 125 19.00 9.81 13.69
CA PHE A 125 20.41 9.54 13.38
C PHE A 125 20.56 8.79 12.06
N ILE A 126 19.65 7.85 11.76
CA ILE A 126 19.66 7.08 10.52
C ILE A 126 19.58 8.01 9.29
N ARG A 127 18.80 9.10 9.38
CA ARG A 127 18.72 10.12 8.31
C ARG A 127 20.05 10.77 7.96
N TYR A 128 20.97 10.85 8.92
CA TYR A 128 22.32 11.38 8.73
C TYR A 128 23.34 10.27 8.41
N ASN A 129 22.87 9.08 8.02
CA ASN A 129 23.70 7.90 7.75
C ASN A 129 24.53 7.49 8.99
N ILE A 130 23.96 7.66 10.18
CA ILE A 130 24.53 7.19 11.44
C ILE A 130 23.73 5.97 11.88
N ASP A 131 24.39 4.82 11.95
CA ASP A 131 23.76 3.58 12.40
C ASP A 131 23.33 3.72 13.85
N SER A 132 22.06 3.46 14.13
CA SER A 132 21.54 3.66 15.47
C SER A 132 20.38 2.74 15.82
N VAL A 133 20.25 2.48 17.12
CA VAL A 133 19.22 1.60 17.69
C VAL A 133 18.74 2.17 19.02
N THR A 134 17.45 2.01 19.30
CA THR A 134 16.89 2.32 20.61
C THR A 134 16.79 1.04 21.43
N LEU A 135 17.36 1.07 22.64
CA LEU A 135 17.23 0.02 23.65
C LEU A 135 16.27 0.52 24.72
N SER A 136 15.09 -0.07 24.81
CA SER A 136 14.07 0.29 25.80
C SER A 136 13.92 -0.80 26.83
N LEU A 137 13.92 -0.44 28.10
CA LEU A 137 13.39 -1.33 29.13
C LEU A 137 11.90 -1.52 28.86
N THR A 138 11.40 -2.76 28.95
CA THR A 138 10.02 -3.08 28.60
C THR A 138 9.49 -4.26 29.42
N LYS A 139 8.16 -4.38 29.50
CA LYS A 139 7.52 -5.53 30.16
C LYS A 139 7.73 -6.79 29.33
N GLY A 140 7.73 -7.95 29.96
CA GLY A 140 7.77 -9.21 29.23
C GLY A 140 6.37 -9.53 28.69
N PRO A 141 6.26 -10.35 27.64
CA PRO A 141 4.98 -10.92 27.23
C PRO A 141 4.39 -11.88 28.28
N ASN A 142 5.20 -12.32 29.27
CA ASN A 142 4.81 -13.25 30.31
C ASN A 142 5.13 -12.65 31.69
N ALA A 143 4.11 -12.13 32.37
CA ALA A 143 4.16 -11.43 33.67
C ALA A 143 4.70 -12.24 34.88
N ASN A 144 5.26 -13.44 34.64
CA ASN A 144 5.75 -14.37 35.65
C ASN A 144 7.27 -14.62 35.55
N LEU A 145 7.99 -13.85 34.73
CA LEU A 145 9.45 -13.97 34.64
C LEU A 145 10.17 -13.21 35.77
N ARG A 146 11.34 -13.73 36.12
CA ARG A 146 12.29 -13.17 37.09
C ARG A 146 12.58 -11.70 36.78
N GLU A 147 12.50 -10.83 37.79
CA GLU A 147 12.93 -9.43 37.69
C GLU A 147 14.33 -9.33 37.05
N LEU A 148 14.47 -8.44 36.06
CA LEU A 148 15.74 -8.26 35.37
C LEU A 148 16.79 -7.65 36.31
N SER A 149 17.91 -8.35 36.42
CA SER A 149 19.09 -7.85 37.13
C SER A 149 19.64 -6.62 36.42
N THR A 150 19.56 -5.46 37.07
CA THR A 150 20.09 -4.19 36.55
C THR A 150 21.57 -4.30 36.19
N ARG A 151 22.33 -5.09 36.96
CA ARG A 151 23.75 -5.37 36.69
C ARG A 151 23.95 -6.09 35.37
N ASP A 152 23.11 -7.05 35.05
CA ASP A 152 23.23 -7.83 33.82
C ASP A 152 22.80 -7.01 32.61
N VAL A 153 21.77 -6.16 32.76
CA VAL A 153 21.38 -5.17 31.75
C VAL A 153 22.53 -4.20 31.45
N LEU A 154 23.15 -3.62 32.48
CA LEU A 154 24.27 -2.69 32.32
C LEU A 154 25.49 -3.36 31.69
N ARG A 155 25.78 -4.62 32.04
CA ARG A 155 26.85 -5.41 31.40
C ARG A 155 26.57 -5.66 29.92
N SER A 156 25.33 -5.98 29.56
CA SER A 156 24.95 -6.12 28.15
C SER A 156 25.10 -4.80 27.40
N ILE A 157 24.64 -3.67 27.96
CA ILE A 157 24.81 -2.34 27.34
C ILE A 157 26.30 -2.01 27.17
N GLU A 158 27.11 -2.25 28.20
CA GLU A 158 28.56 -2.08 28.17
C GLU A 158 29.20 -2.93 27.06
N MET A 159 28.74 -4.17 26.86
CA MET A 159 29.21 -5.02 25.76
C MET A 159 28.89 -4.42 24.39
N VAL A 160 27.69 -3.86 24.18
CA VAL A 160 27.33 -3.21 22.92
C VAL A 160 28.20 -1.96 22.70
N ILE A 161 28.33 -1.10 23.71
CA ILE A 161 29.15 0.12 23.62
C ILE A 161 30.61 -0.23 23.33
N ARG A 162 31.17 -1.24 24.02
CA ARG A 162 32.53 -1.71 23.79
C ARG A 162 32.71 -2.27 22.39
N ALA A 163 31.73 -3.04 21.89
CA ALA A 163 31.77 -3.56 20.52
C ALA A 163 31.83 -2.40 19.51
N LEU A 164 30.98 -1.38 19.66
CA LEU A 164 30.98 -0.21 18.77
C LEU A 164 32.23 0.67 18.92
N SER A 165 32.76 0.79 20.13
CA SER A 165 33.99 1.56 20.40
C SER A 165 35.23 0.91 19.80
N ASN A 166 35.23 -0.42 19.67
CA ASN A 166 36.34 -1.18 19.11
C ASN A 166 36.27 -1.32 17.58
N LEU A 167 35.18 -0.85 16.95
CA LEU A 167 35.09 -0.83 15.49
C LEU A 167 36.05 0.23 14.92
N GLU A 168 37.05 -0.20 14.16
CA GLU A 168 37.95 0.70 13.44
C GLU A 168 37.25 1.37 12.24
N GLU A 169 36.32 0.65 11.61
CA GLU A 169 35.57 1.06 10.43
C GLU A 169 34.05 1.09 10.69
N LYS A 170 33.31 1.80 9.84
CA LYS A 170 31.84 1.81 9.87
C LYS A 170 31.31 0.45 9.44
N LEU A 171 30.17 0.01 9.97
CA LEU A 171 29.48 -1.21 9.53
C LEU A 171 29.08 -1.08 8.05
N HIS A 172 29.62 -1.95 7.19
CA HIS A 172 29.43 -1.84 5.73
C HIS A 172 29.16 -3.17 5.00
N GLN A 173 29.37 -4.32 5.65
CA GLN A 173 29.25 -5.63 4.98
C GLN A 173 27.83 -6.24 5.03
N SER A 174 27.04 -5.90 6.05
CA SER A 174 25.69 -6.44 6.24
C SER A 174 24.60 -5.68 5.49
N PHE A 175 23.44 -6.32 5.37
CA PHE A 175 22.29 -5.84 4.60
C PHE A 175 21.61 -4.61 5.22
N TYR A 176 21.18 -3.68 4.35
CA TYR A 176 20.37 -2.51 4.72
C TYR A 176 18.86 -2.75 4.58
N PHE A 177 18.46 -3.76 3.80
CA PHE A 177 17.07 -4.17 3.64
C PHE A 177 16.93 -5.61 4.15
N TYR A 178 16.27 -5.74 5.29
CA TYR A 178 16.02 -7.02 5.94
C TYR A 178 14.69 -6.99 6.67
N VAL A 179 14.10 -8.17 6.83
CA VAL A 179 12.88 -8.35 7.61
C VAL A 179 13.23 -9.24 8.80
N LEU A 180 12.69 -8.93 9.97
CA LEU A 180 12.94 -9.68 11.21
C LEU A 180 11.68 -10.47 11.61
N PRO A 181 11.63 -11.79 11.34
CA PRO A 181 10.57 -12.64 11.88
C PRO A 181 10.66 -12.79 13.40
N SER A 182 11.89 -12.84 13.92
CA SER A 182 12.19 -12.97 15.35
C SER A 182 13.46 -12.18 15.69
N THR A 183 13.78 -12.04 16.97
CA THR A 183 15.02 -11.37 17.42
C THR A 183 16.28 -12.09 16.96
N SER A 184 16.19 -13.39 16.68
CA SER A 184 17.31 -14.26 16.32
C SER A 184 17.38 -14.63 14.84
N THR A 185 16.33 -14.33 14.07
CA THR A 185 16.22 -14.70 12.66
C THR A 185 15.99 -13.46 11.81
N PHE A 186 16.55 -13.45 10.62
CA PHE A 186 16.33 -12.39 9.64
C PHE A 186 16.14 -13.01 8.26
N VAL A 187 15.43 -12.29 7.41
CA VAL A 187 15.27 -12.60 5.99
C VAL A 187 15.88 -11.45 5.21
N SER A 188 16.84 -11.76 4.33
CA SER A 188 17.52 -10.74 3.55
C SER A 188 16.70 -10.33 2.32
N VAL A 189 16.98 -9.14 1.77
CA VAL A 189 16.41 -8.71 0.48
C VAL A 189 16.64 -9.71 -0.65
N GLY A 190 17.78 -10.42 -0.63
CA GLY A 190 18.09 -11.43 -1.64
C GLY A 190 17.12 -12.62 -1.63
N GLU A 191 16.46 -12.91 -0.51
CA GLU A 191 15.54 -14.05 -0.40
C GLU A 191 14.11 -13.66 -0.72
N TYR A 192 13.60 -12.58 -0.12
CA TYR A 192 12.20 -12.18 -0.30
C TYR A 192 11.94 -11.52 -1.67
N PHE A 193 12.98 -10.98 -2.33
CA PHE A 193 12.81 -10.31 -3.63
C PHE A 193 12.26 -11.26 -4.70
N TYR A 194 12.63 -12.54 -4.69
CA TYR A 194 12.11 -13.52 -5.65
C TYR A 194 10.60 -13.73 -5.47
N ALA A 195 10.13 -13.84 -4.22
CA ALA A 195 8.71 -13.98 -3.93
C ALA A 195 7.93 -12.73 -4.37
N LEU A 196 8.49 -11.54 -4.14
CA LEU A 196 7.89 -10.28 -4.57
C LEU A 196 7.82 -10.15 -6.09
N ALA A 197 8.90 -10.49 -6.80
CA ALA A 197 8.95 -10.46 -8.27
C ALA A 197 7.91 -11.42 -8.88
N LEU A 198 7.76 -12.62 -8.30
CA LEU A 198 6.76 -13.59 -8.73
C LEU A 198 5.33 -13.06 -8.51
N ALA A 199 5.07 -12.45 -7.34
CA ALA A 199 3.77 -11.88 -7.01
C ALA A 199 3.35 -10.72 -7.95
N ILE A 200 4.30 -9.89 -8.39
CA ILE A 200 4.04 -8.75 -9.28
C ILE A 200 3.95 -9.17 -10.75
N SER A 201 4.53 -10.31 -11.12
CA SER A 201 4.61 -10.78 -12.51
C SER A 201 3.28 -10.79 -13.29
N PRO A 202 2.11 -11.18 -12.72
CA PRO A 202 0.85 -11.15 -13.46
C PRO A 202 0.38 -9.73 -13.76
N ALA A 203 0.61 -8.79 -12.85
CA ALA A 203 0.27 -7.38 -13.06
C ALA A 203 1.13 -6.76 -14.17
N MET A 204 2.43 -7.10 -14.21
CA MET A 204 3.34 -6.68 -15.28
C MET A 204 2.95 -7.25 -16.64
N ALA A 205 2.64 -8.56 -16.70
CA ALA A 205 2.18 -9.20 -17.93
C ALA A 205 0.87 -8.58 -18.44
N HIS A 206 -0.07 -8.28 -17.55
CA HIS A 206 -1.32 -7.62 -17.89
C HIS A 206 -1.12 -6.17 -18.37
N LEU A 207 -0.19 -5.43 -17.78
CA LEU A 207 0.20 -4.09 -18.25
C LEU A 207 0.76 -4.15 -19.68
N LEU A 208 1.65 -5.09 -19.98
CA LEU A 208 2.22 -5.29 -21.32
C LEU A 208 1.15 -5.71 -22.34
N TYR A 209 0.21 -6.57 -21.94
CA TYR A 209 -0.94 -6.94 -22.77
C TYR A 209 -1.79 -5.72 -23.14
N LEU A 210 -2.11 -4.87 -22.15
CA LEU A 210 -2.86 -3.63 -22.35
C LEU A 210 -2.09 -2.62 -23.22
N ALA A 211 -0.77 -2.54 -23.05
CA ALA A 211 0.09 -1.67 -23.87
C ALA A 211 0.00 -2.03 -25.36
N LYS A 212 0.03 -3.34 -25.69
CA LYS A 212 -0.09 -3.80 -27.09
C LYS A 212 -1.46 -3.46 -27.71
N GLN A 213 -2.50 -3.42 -26.89
CA GLN A 213 -3.88 -3.23 -27.35
C GLN A 213 -4.30 -1.74 -27.41
N THR A 214 -3.49 -0.84 -26.86
CA THR A 214 -3.80 0.60 -26.78
C THR A 214 -2.89 1.39 -27.70
N SER A 215 -3.46 2.13 -28.65
CA SER A 215 -2.69 2.96 -29.58
C SER A 215 -3.44 4.26 -29.95
N GLY A 216 -2.67 5.27 -30.35
CA GLY A 216 -3.17 6.53 -30.91
C GLY A 216 -3.88 7.47 -29.93
N MET A 217 -4.84 8.25 -30.43
CA MET A 217 -5.52 9.35 -29.71
C MET A 217 -6.31 8.92 -28.46
N ARG A 218 -6.60 7.63 -28.29
CA ARG A 218 -7.24 7.10 -27.06
C ARG A 218 -6.31 7.12 -25.86
N LEU A 219 -5.01 6.99 -26.10
CA LEU A 219 -4.01 7.19 -25.05
C LEU A 219 -3.99 8.65 -24.60
N ALA A 220 -4.11 9.60 -25.54
CA ALA A 220 -4.21 11.02 -25.21
C ALA A 220 -5.46 11.32 -24.36
N PHE A 221 -6.61 10.73 -24.68
CA PHE A 221 -7.81 10.82 -23.84
C PHE A 221 -7.56 10.29 -22.41
N ALA A 222 -6.98 9.10 -22.28
CA ALA A 222 -6.66 8.52 -20.97
C ALA A 222 -5.67 9.38 -20.16
N LEU A 223 -4.67 9.97 -20.82
CA LEU A 223 -3.72 10.89 -20.20
C LEU A 223 -4.42 12.16 -19.68
N VAL A 224 -5.33 12.76 -20.45
CA VAL A 224 -6.09 13.93 -20.01
C VAL A 224 -6.96 13.60 -18.80
N VAL A 225 -7.68 12.46 -18.81
CA VAL A 225 -8.50 12.02 -17.67
C VAL A 225 -7.63 11.88 -16.41
N ILE A 226 -6.45 11.26 -16.53
CA ILE A 226 -5.55 11.07 -15.39
C ILE A 226 -4.95 12.38 -14.91
N LEU A 227 -4.53 13.27 -15.81
CA LEU A 227 -4.03 14.59 -15.41
C LEU A 227 -5.08 15.39 -14.65
N VAL A 228 -6.34 15.35 -15.08
CA VAL A 228 -7.44 16.01 -14.35
C VAL A 228 -7.62 15.38 -12.97
N VAL A 229 -7.64 14.06 -12.86
CA VAL A 229 -7.77 13.37 -11.56
C VAL A 229 -6.57 13.66 -10.65
N GLU A 230 -5.35 13.57 -11.16
CA GLU A 230 -4.12 13.82 -10.42
C GLU A 230 -4.03 15.26 -9.92
N THR A 231 -4.40 16.25 -10.75
CA THR A 231 -4.42 17.66 -10.31
C THR A 231 -5.39 17.89 -9.14
N LEU A 232 -6.56 17.23 -9.16
CA LEU A 232 -7.51 17.27 -8.04
C LEU A 232 -6.94 16.59 -6.79
N CYS A 233 -6.20 15.50 -6.95
CA CYS A 233 -5.56 14.78 -5.85
C CYS A 233 -4.38 15.56 -5.24
N VAL A 234 -3.59 16.27 -6.05
CA VAL A 234 -2.54 17.17 -5.58
C VAL A 234 -3.16 18.36 -4.83
N LEU A 235 -4.27 18.91 -5.32
CA LEU A 235 -5.01 19.95 -4.61
C LEU A 235 -5.52 19.45 -3.25
N LEU A 236 -6.02 18.20 -3.19
CA LEU A 236 -6.40 17.54 -1.94
C LEU A 236 -5.22 17.43 -0.97
N LEU A 237 -4.05 16.99 -1.43
CA LEU A 237 -2.84 16.92 -0.59
C LEU A 237 -2.47 18.29 0.01
N ILE A 238 -2.53 19.36 -0.80
CA ILE A 238 -2.26 20.73 -0.34
C ILE A 238 -3.32 21.18 0.68
N LEU A 239 -4.60 20.87 0.46
CA LEU A 239 -5.69 21.19 1.38
C LEU A 239 -5.49 20.49 2.73
N VAL A 240 -5.20 19.19 2.72
CA VAL A 240 -5.02 18.40 3.93
C VAL A 240 -3.82 18.90 4.72
N SER A 241 -2.68 19.08 4.04
CA SER A 241 -1.45 19.57 4.70
C SER A 241 -1.59 20.98 5.27
N LYS A 242 -2.37 21.89 4.67
CA LYS A 242 -2.58 23.23 5.20
C LYS A 242 -3.64 23.32 6.29
N HIS A 243 -4.71 22.53 6.19
CA HIS A 243 -5.89 22.68 7.06
C HIS A 243 -5.83 21.79 8.30
N PHE A 244 -5.16 20.64 8.22
CA PHE A 244 -5.12 19.65 9.30
C PHE A 244 -3.80 19.64 10.05
N ALA A 245 -2.67 19.99 9.41
CA ALA A 245 -1.40 20.08 10.12
C ALA A 245 -1.39 21.28 11.05
N THR A 246 -1.32 21.05 12.36
CA THR A 246 -1.17 22.13 13.34
C THR A 246 0.21 22.04 14.01
N PRO A 247 0.90 23.17 14.25
CA PRO A 247 2.23 23.17 14.85
C PRO A 247 2.25 22.70 16.33
N ALA A 248 1.08 22.49 16.95
CA ALA A 248 0.94 22.08 18.35
C ALA A 248 0.43 20.64 18.54
N ALA A 249 0.22 19.88 17.45
CA ALA A 249 -0.47 18.58 17.52
C ALA A 249 0.31 17.49 18.26
N LEU A 250 1.64 17.46 18.18
CA LEU A 250 2.46 16.44 18.83
C LEU A 250 2.36 16.47 20.37
N LEU A 251 1.96 17.62 20.93
CA LEU A 251 1.65 17.79 22.36
C LEU A 251 0.15 17.60 22.68
N GLN A 252 -0.74 17.60 21.68
CA GLN A 252 -2.19 17.48 21.83
C GLN A 252 -2.75 16.07 21.58
N VAL A 253 -1.90 15.08 21.23
CA VAL A 253 -2.26 13.64 21.13
C VAL A 253 -3.02 13.11 22.37
N LEU A 254 -2.96 13.82 23.49
CA LEU A 254 -3.66 13.50 24.74
C LEU A 254 -5.09 14.06 24.89
N ARG A 255 -5.67 14.76 23.90
CA ARG A 255 -7.08 15.22 23.98
C ARG A 255 -7.86 14.99 22.68
N PRO A 256 -8.65 13.90 22.59
CA PRO A 256 -9.64 13.77 21.52
C PRO A 256 -10.72 14.83 21.78
N SER A 257 -10.88 15.77 20.87
CA SER A 257 -12.03 16.67 20.88
C SER A 257 -12.89 16.40 19.65
N ASP A 258 -14.21 16.37 19.83
CA ASP A 258 -15.21 16.07 18.80
C ASP A 258 -15.06 16.96 17.53
N LEU A 259 -14.43 18.12 17.70
CA LEU A 259 -14.07 19.06 16.64
C LEU A 259 -13.07 18.49 15.62
N TYR A 260 -12.15 17.60 16.02
CA TYR A 260 -11.21 16.98 15.07
C TYR A 260 -11.90 15.87 14.26
N ALA A 261 -12.73 15.06 14.91
CA ALA A 261 -13.49 14.01 14.24
C ALA A 261 -14.39 14.57 13.14
N THR A 262 -15.16 15.63 13.44
CA THR A 262 -16.05 16.29 12.48
C THR A 262 -15.31 16.78 11.23
N ARG A 263 -14.10 17.34 11.36
CA ARG A 263 -13.30 17.78 10.20
C ARG A 263 -12.94 16.62 9.27
N TRP A 264 -12.53 15.47 9.79
CA TRP A 264 -12.22 14.30 8.97
C TRP A 264 -13.45 13.74 8.25
N TRP A 265 -14.62 13.77 8.88
CA TRP A 265 -15.90 13.43 8.22
C TRP A 265 -16.24 14.40 7.08
N THR A 266 -16.04 15.71 7.29
CA THR A 266 -16.26 16.71 6.22
C THR A 266 -15.30 16.52 5.04
N LEU A 267 -14.06 16.11 5.32
CA LEU A 267 -13.08 15.82 4.27
C LEU A 267 -13.47 14.57 3.47
N ALA A 268 -13.82 13.48 4.14
CA ALA A 268 -14.20 12.24 3.47
C ALA A 268 -15.45 12.41 2.59
N THR A 269 -16.45 13.16 3.08
CA THR A 269 -17.65 13.51 2.30
C THR A 269 -17.31 14.41 1.10
N ALA A 270 -16.45 15.42 1.28
CA ALA A 270 -15.98 16.26 0.18
C ALA A 270 -15.23 15.47 -0.90
N ILE A 271 -14.34 14.54 -0.49
CA ILE A 271 -13.63 13.66 -1.43
C ILE A 271 -14.65 12.86 -2.24
N SER A 272 -15.56 12.11 -1.58
CA SER A 272 -16.56 11.31 -2.28
C SER A 272 -17.46 12.14 -3.21
N PHE A 273 -17.81 13.38 -2.83
CA PHE A 273 -18.53 14.30 -3.70
C PHE A 273 -17.74 14.67 -4.96
N VAL A 274 -16.46 15.03 -4.82
CA VAL A 274 -15.57 15.31 -5.96
C VAL A 274 -15.42 14.09 -6.86
N GLN A 275 -15.28 12.89 -6.29
CA GLN A 275 -15.23 11.63 -7.06
C GLN A 275 -16.51 11.45 -7.91
N ALA A 276 -17.68 11.74 -7.35
CA ALA A 276 -18.95 11.67 -8.08
C ALA A 276 -19.03 12.71 -9.21
N VAL A 277 -18.57 13.94 -8.98
CA VAL A 277 -18.51 14.99 -10.02
C VAL A 277 -17.61 14.59 -11.19
N VAL A 278 -16.45 13.97 -10.91
CA VAL A 278 -15.55 13.47 -11.95
C VAL A 278 -16.25 12.43 -12.85
N ILE A 279 -17.01 11.51 -12.24
CA ILE A 279 -17.70 10.43 -12.97
C ILE A 279 -18.88 10.96 -13.78
N VAL A 280 -19.69 11.85 -13.20
CA VAL A 280 -20.97 12.31 -13.80
C VAL A 280 -20.78 13.46 -14.79
N VAL A 281 -19.80 14.34 -14.55
CA VAL A 281 -19.64 15.57 -15.34
C VAL A 281 -18.37 15.53 -16.18
N VAL A 282 -17.21 15.31 -15.55
CA VAL A 282 -15.91 15.49 -16.19
C VAL A 282 -15.67 14.45 -17.29
N VAL A 283 -15.82 13.16 -16.98
CA VAL A 283 -15.55 12.09 -17.96
C VAL A 283 -16.52 12.14 -19.15
N PRO A 284 -17.85 12.32 -18.96
CA PRO A 284 -18.76 12.51 -20.08
C PRO A 284 -18.43 13.75 -20.92
N ALA A 285 -18.08 14.89 -20.30
CA ALA A 285 -17.68 16.09 -21.03
C ALA A 285 -16.43 15.85 -21.89
N LEU A 286 -15.38 15.23 -21.35
CA LEU A 286 -14.17 14.89 -22.09
C LEU A 286 -14.44 13.95 -23.27
N ARG A 287 -15.43 13.06 -23.15
CA ARG A 287 -15.84 12.15 -24.23
C ARG A 287 -16.53 12.87 -25.40
N THR A 288 -17.21 13.98 -25.15
CA THR A 288 -17.87 14.76 -26.22
C THR A 288 -16.87 15.48 -27.14
N LEU A 289 -15.60 15.59 -26.73
CA LEU A 289 -14.56 16.23 -27.52
C LEU A 289 -14.15 15.34 -28.69
N ARG A 290 -14.50 15.77 -29.91
CA ARG A 290 -14.20 15.05 -31.16
C ARG A 290 -12.70 14.77 -31.35
N ASN A 291 -11.84 15.67 -30.87
CA ASN A 291 -10.37 15.53 -30.96
C ASN A 291 -9.81 14.38 -30.10
N LEU A 292 -10.57 13.92 -29.10
CA LEU A 292 -10.20 12.80 -28.22
C LEU A 292 -10.96 11.52 -28.56
N SER A 293 -11.97 11.61 -29.45
CA SER A 293 -12.57 10.43 -30.05
C SER A 293 -11.51 9.76 -30.93
N GLY A 294 -11.17 8.51 -30.62
CA GLY A 294 -10.06 7.80 -31.26
C GLY A 294 -10.26 7.55 -32.76
N CYS A 295 -9.66 6.49 -33.29
CA CYS A 295 -9.71 6.15 -34.72
C CYS A 295 -11.08 5.63 -35.22
N VAL A 296 -12.16 6.37 -34.95
CA VAL A 296 -13.52 6.10 -35.46
C VAL A 296 -13.52 6.11 -36.99
N GLU A 297 -12.74 7.01 -37.59
CA GLU A 297 -12.61 7.15 -39.05
C GLU A 297 -11.87 5.96 -39.69
N ILE A 298 -10.80 5.47 -39.05
CA ILE A 298 -10.05 4.31 -39.57
C ILE A 298 -10.90 3.03 -39.52
N GLN A 299 -11.69 2.84 -38.47
CA GLN A 299 -12.59 1.69 -38.41
C GLN A 299 -13.75 1.81 -39.39
N ALA A 300 -14.32 3.01 -39.55
CA ALA A 300 -15.33 3.26 -40.57
C ALA A 300 -14.78 2.93 -41.98
N TRP A 301 -13.54 3.35 -42.27
CA TRP A 301 -12.85 3.01 -43.50
C TRP A 301 -12.59 1.50 -43.64
N LYS A 302 -12.06 0.83 -42.61
CA LYS A 302 -11.85 -0.63 -42.64
C LYS A 302 -13.15 -1.40 -42.87
N LYS A 303 -14.23 -0.96 -42.23
CA LYS A 303 -15.56 -1.55 -42.44
C LYS A 303 -16.03 -1.33 -43.89
N GLN A 304 -15.81 -0.14 -44.45
CA GLN A 304 -16.11 0.15 -45.86
C GLN A 304 -15.30 -0.73 -46.82
N VAL A 305 -14.00 -0.91 -46.57
CA VAL A 305 -13.11 -1.77 -47.37
C VAL A 305 -13.57 -3.23 -47.30
N ALA A 306 -13.84 -3.75 -46.11
CA ALA A 306 -14.33 -5.12 -45.94
C ALA A 306 -15.69 -5.33 -46.64
N THR A 307 -16.62 -4.37 -46.54
CA THR A 307 -17.89 -4.45 -47.28
C THR A 307 -17.68 -4.42 -48.79
N TYR A 308 -16.73 -3.62 -49.28
CA TYR A 308 -16.39 -3.56 -50.69
C TYR A 308 -15.76 -4.87 -51.18
N GLU A 309 -14.83 -5.46 -50.42
CA GLU A 309 -14.20 -6.75 -50.72
C GLU A 309 -15.23 -7.87 -50.77
N VAL A 310 -16.15 -7.95 -49.80
CA VAL A 310 -17.27 -8.91 -49.80
C VAL A 310 -18.17 -8.71 -51.03
N GLU A 311 -18.47 -7.47 -51.41
CA GLU A 311 -19.25 -7.18 -52.62
C GLU A 311 -18.54 -7.61 -53.90
N GLN A 312 -17.22 -7.37 -54.01
CA GLN A 312 -16.43 -7.82 -55.15
C GLN A 312 -16.32 -9.35 -55.20
N GLN A 313 -16.14 -9.99 -54.05
CA GLN A 313 -16.06 -11.44 -53.94
C GLN A 313 -17.40 -12.11 -54.26
N LYS A 314 -18.54 -11.53 -53.85
CA LYS A 314 -19.88 -11.97 -54.29
C LYS A 314 -20.08 -11.80 -55.80
N LYS A 315 -19.54 -10.75 -56.42
CA LYS A 315 -19.56 -10.58 -57.89
C LYS A 315 -18.71 -11.63 -58.61
N LEU A 316 -17.58 -12.05 -58.01
CA LEU A 316 -16.70 -13.09 -58.53
C LEU A 316 -17.28 -14.51 -58.32
N VAL A 317 -17.89 -14.79 -57.16
CA VAL A 317 -18.52 -16.08 -56.79
C VAL A 317 -19.83 -16.34 -57.53
N ARG A 318 -20.55 -15.30 -58.00
CA ARG A 318 -21.64 -15.49 -58.99
C ARG A 318 -21.19 -16.19 -60.29
N ARG A 319 -19.89 -16.43 -60.48
CA ARG A 319 -19.30 -17.17 -61.61
C ARG A 319 -18.85 -18.59 -61.26
N SER A 320 -18.85 -19.00 -60.00
CA SER A 320 -18.43 -20.35 -59.56
C SER A 320 -19.08 -20.72 -58.23
N ASP A 321 -19.86 -21.80 -58.22
CA ASP A 321 -20.65 -22.23 -57.07
C ASP A 321 -19.84 -22.46 -55.76
N THR A 322 -20.44 -22.01 -54.66
CA THR A 322 -20.22 -22.36 -53.24
C THR A 322 -18.90 -21.98 -52.55
N CYS A 323 -18.94 -20.90 -51.77
CA CYS A 323 -18.38 -20.79 -50.41
C CYS A 323 -18.94 -19.55 -49.71
N GLU A 324 -19.59 -19.72 -48.56
CA GLU A 324 -19.86 -18.62 -47.63
C GLU A 324 -18.54 -18.23 -46.94
N VAL A 325 -18.14 -16.97 -47.09
CA VAL A 325 -16.93 -16.43 -46.47
C VAL A 325 -17.37 -15.44 -45.40
N ASP A 326 -17.23 -15.85 -44.14
CA ASP A 326 -17.45 -15.02 -42.96
C ASP A 326 -16.33 -13.97 -42.83
N ALA A 327 -16.45 -12.86 -43.56
CA ALA A 327 -15.50 -11.75 -43.51
C ALA A 327 -15.70 -10.82 -42.29
N GLU A 328 -16.61 -11.17 -41.37
CA GLU A 328 -16.99 -10.32 -40.23
C GLU A 328 -16.05 -10.48 -39.02
N ASP A 329 -15.27 -11.57 -38.95
CA ASP A 329 -14.39 -11.88 -37.82
C ASP A 329 -13.04 -11.12 -37.81
N ASP A 330 -12.64 -10.50 -38.92
CA ASP A 330 -11.33 -9.80 -39.04
C ASP A 330 -11.39 -8.29 -38.74
N ILE A 331 -12.57 -7.72 -38.45
CA ILE A 331 -12.69 -6.30 -38.09
C ILE A 331 -12.57 -6.14 -36.57
N PRO A 332 -11.50 -5.51 -36.04
CA PRO A 332 -11.35 -5.31 -34.60
C PRO A 332 -12.50 -4.44 -34.04
N ASP A 333 -13.12 -4.92 -32.96
CA ASP A 333 -14.18 -4.22 -32.22
C ASP A 333 -13.78 -2.77 -31.88
N LEU A 334 -14.73 -1.83 -32.01
CA LEU A 334 -14.53 -0.44 -31.60
C LEU A 334 -14.32 -0.40 -30.09
N ASP A 335 -13.06 -0.39 -29.65
CA ASP A 335 -12.77 -0.29 -28.23
C ASP A 335 -13.35 1.04 -27.68
N SER A 336 -13.94 1.01 -26.50
CA SER A 336 -14.72 2.13 -25.97
C SER A 336 -13.83 3.24 -25.41
N GLY A 337 -12.52 2.99 -25.28
CA GLY A 337 -11.53 3.89 -24.67
C GLY A 337 -11.22 3.54 -23.20
N TRP A 338 -12.04 2.70 -22.57
CA TRP A 338 -11.81 2.24 -21.19
C TRP A 338 -10.52 1.44 -21.04
N ARG A 339 -10.09 0.71 -22.09
CA ARG A 339 -8.81 -0.03 -22.08
C ARG A 339 -7.61 0.90 -21.95
N ALA A 340 -7.66 2.10 -22.55
CA ALA A 340 -6.61 3.10 -22.42
C ALA A 340 -6.57 3.70 -21.00
N ILE A 341 -7.74 4.00 -20.41
CA ILE A 341 -7.81 4.45 -19.01
C ILE A 341 -7.27 3.36 -18.08
N LYS A 342 -7.65 2.10 -18.31
CA LYS A 342 -7.15 0.96 -17.54
C LYS A 342 -5.64 0.76 -17.70
N PHE A 343 -5.12 0.86 -18.92
CA PHE A 343 -3.68 0.79 -19.18
C PHE A 343 -2.92 1.82 -18.35
N MET A 344 -3.35 3.07 -18.39
CA MET A 344 -2.68 4.13 -17.65
C MET A 344 -2.86 4.01 -16.14
N THR A 345 -4.03 3.57 -15.66
CA THR A 345 -4.26 3.29 -14.22
C THR A 345 -3.34 2.16 -13.73
N MET A 346 -3.19 1.11 -14.53
CA MET A 346 -2.25 0.01 -14.27
C MET A 346 -0.80 0.51 -14.27
N ALA A 347 -0.43 1.40 -15.18
CA ALA A 347 0.91 1.98 -15.22
C ALA A 347 1.18 2.79 -13.94
N VAL A 348 0.27 3.70 -13.56
CA VAL A 348 0.39 4.47 -12.30
C VAL A 348 0.52 3.54 -11.11
N LEU A 349 -0.31 2.48 -11.02
CA LEU A 349 -0.23 1.48 -9.96
C LEU A 349 1.14 0.80 -9.89
N VAL A 350 1.59 0.19 -10.99
CA VAL A 350 2.85 -0.58 -11.02
C VAL A 350 4.04 0.33 -10.72
N TYR A 351 4.16 1.46 -11.42
CA TYR A 351 5.30 2.37 -11.21
C TYR A 351 5.30 2.99 -9.82
N SER A 352 4.15 3.41 -9.29
CA SER A 352 4.08 3.97 -7.94
C SER A 352 4.51 2.96 -6.87
N HIS A 353 4.12 1.70 -7.00
CA HIS A 353 4.52 0.66 -6.04
C HIS A 353 5.97 0.23 -6.22
N CYS A 354 6.52 0.27 -7.44
CA CYS A 354 7.96 0.06 -7.65
C CYS A 354 8.79 1.17 -7.00
N ILE A 355 8.39 2.44 -7.18
CA ILE A 355 9.05 3.58 -6.54
C ILE A 355 8.91 3.49 -5.02
N LEU A 356 7.69 3.22 -4.53
CA LEU A 356 7.46 3.04 -3.10
C LEU A 356 8.24 1.84 -2.54
N GLY A 357 8.43 0.78 -3.32
CA GLY A 357 9.22 -0.39 -2.94
C GLY A 357 10.70 -0.05 -2.70
N ILE A 358 11.25 0.90 -3.46
CA ILE A 358 12.62 1.39 -3.26
C ILE A 358 12.71 2.29 -2.02
N LEU A 359 11.66 3.09 -1.77
CA LEU A 359 11.66 4.08 -0.69
C LEU A 359 11.28 3.47 0.67
N ASN A 360 10.22 2.68 0.71
CA ASN A 360 9.63 2.05 1.90
C ASN A 360 8.98 0.70 1.49
N TYR A 361 9.80 -0.36 1.43
CA TYR A 361 9.36 -1.67 0.93
C TYR A 361 8.20 -2.31 1.74
N PRO A 362 8.11 -2.21 3.08
CA PRO A 362 6.96 -2.76 3.81
C PRO A 362 5.67 -2.03 3.46
N MET A 363 5.72 -0.70 3.37
CA MET A 363 4.55 0.10 2.98
C MET A 363 4.07 -0.31 1.59
N ALA A 364 4.99 -0.51 0.63
CA ALA A 364 4.65 -0.98 -0.72
C ALA A 364 3.96 -2.35 -0.73
N ILE A 365 4.39 -3.29 0.13
CA ILE A 365 3.79 -4.62 0.21
C ILE A 365 2.37 -4.55 0.78
N PHE A 366 2.19 -3.86 1.91
CA PHE A 366 0.86 -3.70 2.52
C PHE A 366 -0.10 -2.95 1.59
N SER A 367 0.40 -1.97 0.87
CA SER A 367 -0.41 -1.16 -0.04
C SER A 367 -0.72 -1.88 -1.35
N ALA A 368 0.14 -2.79 -1.82
CA ALA A 368 -0.07 -3.54 -3.06
C ALA A 368 -1.25 -4.53 -2.99
N ILE A 369 -1.52 -5.13 -1.83
CA ILE A 369 -2.60 -6.12 -1.64
C ILE A 369 -3.98 -5.54 -2.02
N PRO A 370 -4.46 -4.44 -1.40
CA PRO A 370 -5.73 -3.84 -1.79
C PRO A 370 -5.69 -3.28 -3.21
N MET A 371 -4.52 -2.86 -3.68
CA MET A 371 -4.32 -2.30 -5.02
C MET A 371 -4.43 -3.33 -6.14
N ALA A 372 -4.08 -4.58 -5.87
CA ALA A 372 -4.25 -5.68 -6.81
C ALA A 372 -5.73 -5.91 -7.18
N HIS A 373 -6.65 -5.65 -6.26
CA HIS A 373 -8.08 -5.74 -6.55
C HIS A 373 -8.53 -4.65 -7.53
N PHE A 374 -8.01 -3.42 -7.42
CA PHE A 374 -8.31 -2.35 -8.39
C PHE A 374 -7.81 -2.68 -9.80
N ALA A 375 -6.63 -3.30 -9.93
CA ALA A 375 -6.10 -3.77 -11.21
C ALA A 375 -7.03 -4.77 -11.94
N SER A 376 -7.85 -5.51 -11.19
CA SER A 376 -8.76 -6.53 -11.72
C SER A 376 -10.07 -5.96 -12.30
N ILE A 377 -10.36 -4.68 -12.06
CA ILE A 377 -11.63 -4.03 -12.41
C ILE A 377 -11.82 -3.95 -13.92
N VAL A 378 -13.06 -4.18 -14.34
CA VAL A 378 -13.52 -4.26 -15.73
C VAL A 378 -14.90 -3.59 -15.79
N PRO A 379 -15.31 -2.96 -16.91
CA PRO A 379 -16.61 -2.31 -17.05
C PRO A 379 -17.77 -3.25 -16.72
N PHE A 380 -18.81 -2.70 -16.08
CA PHE A 380 -19.99 -3.43 -15.62
C PHE A 380 -20.62 -4.30 -16.70
N THR A 381 -20.73 -3.79 -17.92
CA THR A 381 -21.35 -4.46 -19.08
C THR A 381 -20.59 -5.67 -19.59
N THR A 382 -19.27 -5.74 -19.34
CA THR A 382 -18.39 -6.82 -19.84
C THR A 382 -18.06 -7.86 -18.78
N ALA A 383 -18.37 -7.61 -17.51
CA ALA A 383 -18.02 -8.48 -16.41
C ALA A 383 -19.05 -9.61 -16.18
N SER A 384 -18.57 -10.80 -15.82
CA SER A 384 -19.42 -11.91 -15.37
C SER A 384 -20.21 -11.52 -14.11
N HIS A 385 -21.30 -12.24 -13.80
CA HIS A 385 -22.13 -11.93 -12.63
C HIS A 385 -21.32 -11.92 -11.32
N ALA A 386 -20.51 -12.96 -11.08
CA ALA A 386 -19.64 -13.04 -9.91
C ALA A 386 -18.64 -11.88 -9.84
N LYS A 387 -18.02 -11.52 -10.98
CA LYS A 387 -17.06 -10.42 -11.04
C LYS A 387 -17.72 -9.06 -10.85
N ARG A 388 -18.96 -8.88 -11.28
CA ARG A 388 -19.74 -7.66 -11.02
C ARG A 388 -20.01 -7.48 -9.53
N VAL A 389 -20.46 -8.54 -8.85
CA VAL A 389 -20.72 -8.51 -7.40
C VAL A 389 -19.44 -8.19 -6.64
N TRP A 390 -18.34 -8.88 -6.98
CA TRP A 390 -17.05 -8.65 -6.33
C TRP A 390 -16.50 -7.23 -6.55
N ASN A 391 -16.51 -6.73 -7.80
CA ASN A 391 -16.05 -5.39 -8.11
C ASN A 391 -16.90 -4.32 -7.41
N CYS A 392 -18.22 -4.50 -7.37
CA CYS A 392 -19.14 -3.60 -6.68
C CYS A 392 -18.86 -3.56 -5.18
N PHE A 393 -18.77 -4.74 -4.54
CA PHE A 393 -18.45 -4.88 -3.13
C PHE A 393 -17.13 -4.19 -2.78
N TRP A 394 -16.07 -4.44 -3.56
CA TRP A 394 -14.76 -3.86 -3.33
C TRP A 394 -14.74 -2.34 -3.51
N LEU A 395 -15.34 -1.82 -4.58
CA LEU A 395 -15.42 -0.37 -4.85
C LEU A 395 -16.23 0.39 -3.79
N ILE A 396 -17.26 -0.24 -3.22
CA ILE A 396 -18.04 0.38 -2.14
C ILE A 396 -17.23 0.39 -0.84
N ILE A 397 -16.65 -0.73 -0.44
CA ILE A 397 -15.88 -0.83 0.81
C ILE A 397 -14.62 0.06 0.79
N SER A 398 -13.99 0.18 -0.37
CA SER A 398 -12.79 1.01 -0.55
C SER A 398 -13.09 2.49 -0.83
N SER A 399 -14.37 2.91 -0.82
CA SER A 399 -14.70 4.32 -0.89
C SER A 399 -14.18 5.05 0.36
N PRO A 400 -13.51 6.21 0.26
CA PRO A 400 -12.96 6.93 1.40
C PRO A 400 -13.94 7.14 2.56
N LEU A 401 -15.20 7.42 2.25
CA LEU A 401 -16.27 7.60 3.24
C LEU A 401 -16.65 6.29 3.92
N VAL A 402 -16.87 5.22 3.14
CA VAL A 402 -17.27 3.91 3.67
C VAL A 402 -16.13 3.29 4.47
N LEU A 403 -14.90 3.45 4.00
CA LEU A 403 -13.70 3.02 4.71
C LEU A 403 -13.60 3.72 6.08
N LEU A 404 -13.84 5.03 6.14
CA LEU A 404 -13.83 5.77 7.40
C LEU A 404 -14.95 5.32 8.34
N VAL A 405 -16.16 5.04 7.82
CA VAL A 405 -17.28 4.48 8.60
C VAL A 405 -16.92 3.10 9.16
N LEU A 406 -16.43 2.20 8.32
CA LEU A 406 -16.12 0.82 8.69
C LEU A 406 -14.98 0.76 9.71
N LEU A 407 -13.92 1.55 9.50
CA LEU A 407 -12.78 1.57 10.40
C LEU A 407 -13.12 2.24 11.75
N ASN A 408 -14.01 3.23 11.76
CA ASN A 408 -14.52 3.80 13.01
C ASN A 408 -15.47 2.82 13.73
N TRP A 409 -16.23 2.02 12.98
CA TRP A 409 -17.09 0.96 13.53
C TRP A 409 -16.27 -0.12 14.25
N THR A 410 -15.12 -0.50 13.70
CA THR A 410 -14.21 -1.49 14.33
C THR A 410 -13.47 -0.93 15.56
N ARG A 411 -13.89 0.23 16.07
CA ARG A 411 -13.32 0.95 17.22
C ARG A 411 -11.84 1.34 17.04
N MET A 412 -11.28 1.21 15.84
CA MET A 412 -9.91 1.62 15.56
C MET A 412 -9.82 3.14 15.65
N ASP A 413 -8.79 3.66 16.33
CA ASP A 413 -8.52 5.10 16.39
C ASP A 413 -7.93 5.61 15.06
N VAL A 414 -8.76 5.54 14.02
CA VAL A 414 -8.40 5.87 12.64
C VAL A 414 -8.28 7.36 12.45
N ILE A 415 -9.05 8.13 13.21
CA ILE A 415 -8.93 9.59 13.26
C ILE A 415 -7.57 9.96 13.87
N GLY A 416 -7.15 9.29 14.95
CA GLY A 416 -5.80 9.39 15.48
C GLY A 416 -4.74 9.05 14.43
N GLY A 417 -4.87 7.91 13.76
CA GLY A 417 -3.94 7.50 12.68
C GLY A 417 -3.85 8.51 11.53
N LEU A 418 -4.98 9.02 11.04
CA LEU A 418 -5.04 10.02 9.97
C LEU A 418 -4.43 11.36 10.40
N SER A 419 -4.69 11.79 11.63
CA SER A 419 -4.03 12.99 12.21
C SER A 419 -2.52 12.81 12.31
N TYR A 420 -2.08 11.66 12.82
CA TYR A 420 -0.66 11.33 12.89
C TYR A 420 0.01 11.35 11.51
N THR A 421 -0.63 10.80 10.48
CA THR A 421 -0.12 10.85 9.11
C THR A 421 -0.04 12.28 8.57
N ALA A 422 -1.04 13.12 8.81
CA ALA A 422 -1.03 14.52 8.38
C ALA A 422 0.05 15.35 9.10
N ASP A 423 0.17 15.18 10.41
CA ASP A 423 1.17 15.88 11.23
C ASP A 423 2.58 15.38 10.95
N SER A 424 2.77 14.07 10.74
CA SER A 424 4.06 13.49 10.38
C SER A 424 4.56 14.00 9.04
N PHE A 425 3.67 14.19 8.08
CA PHE A 425 4.00 14.83 6.81
C PHE A 425 4.46 16.28 7.00
N ALA A 426 3.75 17.05 7.83
CA ALA A 426 4.11 18.44 8.13
C ALA A 426 5.45 18.57 8.87
N HIS A 427 5.74 17.65 9.79
CA HIS A 427 7.00 17.59 10.55
C HIS A 427 8.14 16.89 9.79
N ARG A 428 7.88 16.38 8.57
CA ARG A 428 8.85 15.67 7.72
C ARG A 428 9.43 14.40 8.36
N THR A 429 8.65 13.73 9.21
CA THR A 429 9.00 12.44 9.81
C THR A 429 8.61 11.28 8.90
N ASP A 430 7.39 11.32 8.37
CA ASP A 430 6.90 10.42 7.32
C ASP A 430 6.42 11.25 6.13
N LEU A 431 7.11 11.12 5.00
CA LEU A 431 6.86 11.87 3.78
C LEU A 431 6.06 11.07 2.75
N LEU A 432 5.75 9.80 3.03
CA LEU A 432 5.23 8.86 2.03
C LEU A 432 3.75 8.55 2.26
N ALA A 433 3.29 8.38 3.50
CA ALA A 433 1.92 7.96 3.78
C ALA A 433 0.85 8.95 3.28
N LEU A 434 0.98 10.25 3.58
CA LEU A 434 -0.02 11.24 3.19
C LEU A 434 -0.12 11.43 1.65
N PRO A 435 1.00 11.58 0.91
CA PRO A 435 0.95 11.60 -0.56
C PRO A 435 0.43 10.30 -1.16
N TYR A 436 0.72 9.15 -0.55
CA TYR A 436 0.19 7.88 -1.02
C TYR A 436 -1.35 7.82 -0.90
N ILE A 437 -1.90 8.19 0.25
CA ILE A 437 -3.36 8.22 0.46
C ILE A 437 -4.02 9.23 -0.50
N SER A 438 -3.44 10.43 -0.63
CA SER A 438 -4.06 11.53 -1.38
C SER A 438 -3.88 11.38 -2.89
N CYS A 439 -2.67 11.10 -3.37
CA CYS A 439 -2.33 11.11 -4.79
C CYS A 439 -2.43 9.74 -5.45
N ILE A 440 -2.14 8.64 -4.74
CA ILE A 440 -2.17 7.30 -5.35
C ILE A 440 -3.51 6.63 -5.08
N TYR A 441 -3.90 6.48 -3.81
CA TYR A 441 -5.10 5.74 -3.43
C TYR A 441 -6.38 6.39 -3.97
N VAL A 442 -6.61 7.68 -3.69
CA VAL A 442 -7.82 8.39 -4.18
C VAL A 442 -7.85 8.43 -5.70
N CYS A 443 -6.71 8.67 -6.36
CA CYS A 443 -6.62 8.66 -7.83
C CYS A 443 -7.00 7.29 -8.40
N VAL A 444 -6.34 6.21 -7.97
CA VAL A 444 -6.63 4.85 -8.46
C VAL A 444 -8.08 4.46 -8.17
N HIS A 445 -8.62 4.82 -7.01
CA HIS A 445 -10.02 4.56 -6.68
C HIS A 445 -10.97 5.30 -7.65
N THR A 446 -10.74 6.58 -7.92
CA THR A 446 -11.56 7.34 -8.89
C THR A 446 -11.48 6.78 -10.31
N LEU A 447 -10.29 6.48 -10.80
CA LEU A 447 -10.10 5.88 -12.13
C LEU A 447 -10.76 4.51 -12.23
N SER A 448 -10.71 3.73 -11.15
CA SER A 448 -11.37 2.43 -11.06
C SER A 448 -12.90 2.55 -11.13
N LEU A 449 -13.49 3.54 -10.45
CA LEU A 449 -14.91 3.86 -10.56
C LEU A 449 -15.27 4.30 -12.00
N VAL A 450 -14.43 5.13 -12.62
CA VAL A 450 -14.62 5.57 -14.01
C VAL A 450 -14.60 4.37 -14.97
N ILE A 451 -13.68 3.42 -14.80
CA ILE A 451 -13.61 2.20 -15.62
C ILE A 451 -14.85 1.34 -15.40
N TRP A 452 -15.33 1.21 -14.16
CA TRP A 452 -16.47 0.36 -13.84
C TRP A 452 -17.78 0.86 -14.43
N VAL A 453 -18.03 2.17 -14.37
CA VAL A 453 -19.23 2.84 -14.92
C VAL A 453 -19.14 3.05 -16.45
N TYR A 454 -17.98 2.80 -17.05
CA TYR A 454 -17.73 3.11 -18.45
C TYR A 454 -18.70 2.37 -19.40
N PRO A 455 -19.48 3.08 -20.24
CA PRO A 455 -20.43 2.44 -21.14
C PRO A 455 -19.69 1.75 -22.29
N THR A 456 -19.95 0.45 -22.49
CA THR A 456 -19.44 -0.28 -23.66
C THR A 456 -20.55 -0.49 -24.69
N SER A 457 -20.15 -0.50 -25.97
CA SER A 457 -21.00 -0.42 -27.16
C SER A 457 -22.02 -1.55 -27.35
N ARG A 458 -22.05 -2.57 -26.49
CA ARG A 458 -23.05 -3.67 -26.59
C ARG A 458 -24.45 -3.26 -26.17
N VAL A 459 -24.61 -2.11 -25.48
CA VAL A 459 -25.92 -1.50 -25.26
C VAL A 459 -26.05 -0.32 -26.23
N ALA A 460 -26.55 -0.61 -27.42
CA ALA A 460 -27.12 0.43 -28.27
C ALA A 460 -28.22 1.13 -27.47
N LEU A 461 -27.97 2.38 -27.06
CA LEU A 461 -29.04 3.28 -26.63
C LEU A 461 -30.10 3.31 -27.75
N PRO A 462 -31.40 3.14 -27.45
CA PRO A 462 -32.46 3.15 -28.46
C PRO A 462 -32.74 4.56 -29.04
N LEU A 463 -31.75 5.46 -29.03
CA LEU A 463 -31.92 6.85 -29.50
C LEU A 463 -31.62 7.06 -30.99
N ALA A 464 -30.94 6.11 -31.66
CA ALA A 464 -30.55 6.28 -33.07
C ALA A 464 -31.61 5.84 -34.10
N LYS A 465 -32.82 5.43 -33.66
CA LYS A 465 -33.91 5.05 -34.58
C LYS A 465 -34.79 6.23 -35.05
N LYS A 466 -34.52 7.47 -34.64
CA LYS A 466 -35.35 8.63 -34.99
C LYS A 466 -34.80 9.59 -36.06
N LEU A 467 -33.61 9.35 -36.61
CA LEU A 467 -33.02 10.22 -37.66
C LEU A 467 -32.95 9.57 -39.05
N LYS A 468 -33.82 8.60 -39.32
CA LYS A 468 -34.01 8.01 -40.66
C LYS A 468 -35.48 8.07 -41.05
N LYS A 469 -36.03 9.28 -41.05
CA LYS A 469 -37.28 9.66 -41.73
C LYS A 469 -37.30 11.18 -41.79
N GLU A 470 -36.63 11.70 -42.80
CA GLU A 470 -37.00 12.90 -43.58
C GLU A 470 -36.17 12.90 -44.86
#